data_AF-A0A6M5YJQ6-F1
#
_entry.id   AF-A0A6M5YJQ6-F1
#
_cell.length_a   1.000
_cell.length_b   1.000
_cell.length_c   1.000
_cell.angle_alpha   90.00
_cell.angle_beta   90.00
_cell.angle_gamma   90.00
#
_symmetry.space_group_name_H-M   'P 1'
#
loop_
_entity.id
_entity.type
_entity.pdbx_description
1 polymer ?
#
loop_
_entity_poly.entity_id
_entity_poly.type
_entity_poly.pdbx_seq_one_letter_code
_entity_poly.pdbx_strand_id
1 'polypeptide(L)' 'MEDAFLAQLRCPIDPTREATLARDEQRLVCSKCAAHFPIKQGLPVLVPDEVELPSGLRELSQLPCQRRANRRKNAD' A
#
# COMPACT_ATOMS: atom_id res chain seq x y z
N MET A 1 9.04 -16.62 -0.26
CA MET A 1 8.08 -16.08 0.72
C MET A 1 6.77 -16.80 0.50
N GLU A 2 6.19 -17.36 1.57
CA GLU A 2 4.99 -18.21 1.50
C GLU A 2 3.70 -17.37 1.52
N ASP A 3 2.69 -17.75 0.73
CA ASP A 3 1.48 -16.94 0.51
C ASP A 3 0.67 -16.69 1.79
N ALA A 4 0.69 -17.64 2.72
CA ALA A 4 0.04 -17.50 4.02
C ALA A 4 0.62 -16.35 4.87
N PHE A 5 1.91 -16.06 4.73
CA PHE A 5 2.54 -14.90 5.39
C PHE A 5 2.11 -13.59 4.74
N LEU A 6 2.07 -13.55 3.40
CA LEU A 6 1.62 -12.36 2.66
C LEU A 6 0.19 -11.96 3.01
N ALA A 7 -0.69 -12.94 3.26
CA ALA A 7 -2.08 -12.70 3.68
C ALA A 7 -2.20 -11.92 5.01
N GLN A 8 -1.16 -11.93 5.86
CA GLN A 8 -1.12 -11.18 7.11
C GLN A 8 -0.65 -9.73 6.92
N LEU A 9 0.08 -9.45 5.82
CA LEU A 9 0.62 -8.12 5.58
C LEU A 9 -0.48 -7.10 5.26
N ARG A 10 -0.28 -5.88 5.76
CA ARG A 10 -1.17 -4.74 5.52
C ARG A 10 -0.40 -3.59 4.92
N CYS A 11 -1.08 -2.79 4.10
CA CYS A 11 -0.48 -1.61 3.50
C CYS A 11 -0.01 -0.63 4.58
N PRO A 12 1.30 -0.29 4.64
CA PRO A 12 1.82 0.65 5.64
C PRO A 12 1.32 2.09 5.43
N ILE A 13 0.80 2.40 4.23
CA ILE A 13 0.26 3.72 3.85
C ILE A 13 -1.25 3.79 4.10
N ASP A 14 -1.97 2.68 4.28
CA ASP A 14 -3.39 2.73 4.62
C ASP A 14 -3.57 3.25 6.05
N PRO A 15 -4.21 4.41 6.28
CA PRO A 15 -4.40 4.95 7.63
C PRO A 15 -5.18 4.02 8.56
N THR A 16 -6.02 3.14 7.99
CA THR A 16 -6.79 2.14 8.75
C THR A 16 -6.04 0.82 8.97
N ARG A 17 -4.92 0.60 8.27
CA ARG A 17 -4.13 -0.64 8.27
C ARG A 17 -4.96 -1.91 7.99
N GLU A 18 -6.00 -1.79 7.18
CA GLU A 18 -6.89 -2.90 6.84
C GLU A 18 -6.61 -3.46 5.44
N ALA A 19 -6.08 -2.65 4.52
CA ALA A 19 -5.82 -3.08 3.15
C ALA A 19 -4.77 -4.18 3.09
N THR A 20 -5.14 -5.31 2.48
CA THR A 20 -4.27 -6.44 2.18
C THR A 20 -3.25 -6.11 1.09
N LEU A 21 -2.16 -6.85 1.06
CA LEU A 21 -1.16 -6.82 0.01
C LEU A 21 -1.21 -8.13 -0.79
N ALA A 22 -1.27 -8.04 -2.12
CA ALA A 22 -1.19 -9.18 -3.03
C ALA A 22 0.16 -9.17 -3.75
N ARG A 23 0.74 -10.34 -3.98
CA ARG A 23 1.99 -10.44 -4.75
C ARG A 23 1.70 -10.32 -6.24
N ASP A 24 2.52 -9.52 -6.91
CA ASP A 24 2.59 -9.41 -8.35
C ASP A 24 4.08 -9.44 -8.72
N GLU A 25 4.56 -10.58 -9.20
CA GLU A 25 5.98 -10.81 -9.55
C GLU A 25 6.98 -10.38 -8.43
N GLN A 26 7.69 -9.26 -8.66
CA GLN A 26 8.68 -8.65 -7.78
C GLN A 26 8.14 -7.47 -6.97
N ARG A 27 6.82 -7.35 -6.83
CA ARG A 27 6.16 -6.31 -6.04
C ARG A 27 5.00 -6.86 -5.24
N LEU A 28 4.60 -6.12 -4.22
CA LEU A 28 3.34 -6.27 -3.52
C LEU A 28 2.43 -5.10 -3.87
N VAL A 29 1.16 -5.39 -4.13
CA VAL A 29 0.17 -4.40 -4.57
C VAL A 29 -0.91 -4.26 -3.51
N CYS A 30 -1.19 -3.03 -3.10
CA CYS A 30 -2.27 -2.74 -2.15
C CYS A 30 -3.65 -2.88 -2.79
N SER A 31 -4.54 -3.64 -2.13
CA SER A 31 -5.91 -3.87 -2.60
C SER A 31 -6.82 -2.62 -2.56
N LYS A 32 -6.49 -1.60 -1.75
CA LYS A 32 -7.30 -0.36 -1.64
C LYS A 32 -6.74 0.81 -2.44
N CYS A 33 -5.42 1.02 -2.43
CA CYS A 33 -4.81 2.21 -3.03
C CYS A 33 -3.95 1.93 -4.25
N ALA A 34 -3.78 0.65 -4.63
CA ALA A 34 -2.97 0.20 -5.76
C ALA A 34 -1.48 0.61 -5.72
N ALA A 35 -0.98 1.11 -4.59
CA ALA A 35 0.44 1.40 -4.43
C ALA A 35 1.27 0.11 -4.52
N HIS A 36 2.44 0.20 -5.14
CA HIS A 36 3.33 -0.92 -5.37
C HIS A 36 4.54 -0.84 -4.44
N PHE A 37 4.79 -1.92 -3.71
CA PHE A 37 5.92 -2.05 -2.78
C PHE A 37 6.92 -3.05 -3.39
N PRO A 38 8.18 -2.66 -3.64
CA PRO A 38 9.13 -3.55 -4.30
C PRO A 38 9.56 -4.70 -3.37
N ILE A 39 9.88 -5.85 -3.96
CA ILE A 39 10.56 -6.96 -3.30
C ILE A 39 12.03 -6.92 -3.70
N LYS A 40 12.90 -6.58 -2.77
CA LYS A 40 14.36 -6.52 -2.99
C LYS A 40 15.01 -7.69 -2.27
N GLN A 41 15.81 -8.47 -3.00
CA GLN A 41 16.50 -9.66 -2.44
C GLN A 41 15.55 -10.65 -1.75
N GLY A 42 14.33 -10.79 -2.27
CA GLY A 42 13.30 -11.68 -1.71
C GLY A 42 12.56 -11.11 -0.48
N LEU A 43 12.88 -9.88 -0.06
CA LEU A 43 12.24 -9.20 1.07
C LEU A 43 11.34 -8.05 0.60
N PRO A 44 10.07 -7.99 1.05
CA PRO A 44 9.19 -6.86 0.82
C PRO A 44 9.73 -5.59 1.47
N VAL A 45 9.84 -4.52 0.68
CA VAL A 45 10.19 -3.19 1.17
C VAL A 45 8.90 -2.43 1.46
N LEU A 46 8.47 -2.45 2.71
CA LEU A 46 7.24 -1.79 3.19
C LEU A 46 7.52 -0.38 3.73
N VAL A 47 8.39 0.38 3.05
CA VAL A 47 8.77 1.75 3.41
C VAL A 47 7.99 2.73 2.55
N PRO A 48 7.22 3.68 3.14
CA PRO A 48 6.43 4.65 2.37
C PRO A 48 7.22 5.46 1.35
N ASP A 49 8.48 5.79 1.64
CA ASP A 49 9.35 6.59 0.77
C ASP A 49 9.87 5.80 -0.44
N GLU A 50 9.82 4.47 -0.39
CA GLU A 50 10.25 3.58 -1.48
C GLU A 50 9.06 3.05 -2.30
N VAL A 51 7.85 3.56 -2.05
CA VAL A 51 6.65 3.10 -2.74
C VAL A 51 6.58 3.68 -4.15
N GLU A 52 6.20 2.84 -5.10
CA GLU A 52 5.83 3.30 -6.43
C GLU A 52 4.34 3.62 -6.46
N LEU A 53 4.01 4.88 -6.78
CA LEU A 53 2.64 5.33 -6.88
C LEU A 53 1.95 4.77 -8.13
N PRO A 54 0.63 4.52 -8.07
CA PRO A 54 -0.17 4.24 -9.26
C PRO A 54 0.00 5.34 -10.31
N SER A 55 -0.13 4.96 -11.58
CA SER A 55 -0.03 5.88 -12.71
C SER A 55 -0.95 7.10 -12.52
N GLY A 56 -0.40 8.29 -12.79
CA GLY A 56 -1.11 9.57 -12.66
C GLY A 56 -1.12 10.18 -11.26
N LEU A 57 -0.59 9.50 -10.23
CA LEU A 57 -0.45 10.04 -8.88
C LEU A 57 0.99 10.53 -8.64
N ARG A 58 1.13 11.64 -7.90
CA ARG A 58 2.42 12.30 -7.64
C ARG A 58 2.84 12.31 -6.17
N GLU A 59 1.89 12.08 -5.27
CA GLU A 59 2.09 12.17 -3.83
C GLU A 59 1.16 11.21 -3.08
N LEU A 60 1.56 10.80 -1.88
CA LEU A 60 0.80 9.86 -1.05
C LEU A 60 -0.61 10.38 -0.71
N SER A 61 -0.76 11.69 -0.49
CA SER A 61 -2.04 12.32 -0.15
C SER A 61 -3.13 12.11 -1.23
N GLN A 62 -2.72 11.82 -2.47
CA GLN A 62 -3.62 11.55 -3.58
C GLN A 62 -4.13 10.10 -3.63
N LEU A 63 -3.52 9.19 -2.86
CA LEU A 63 -3.94 7.80 -2.82
C LEU A 63 -5.39 7.65 -2.31
N PRO A 64 -6.19 6.72 -2.86
CA PRO A 64 -7.57 6.52 -2.44
C PRO A 64 -7.75 6.28 -0.93
N CYS A 65 -6.85 5.54 -0.29
CA CYS A 65 -6.91 5.29 1.16
C CYS A 65 -6.69 6.57 1.99
N GLN A 66 -5.76 7.43 1.57
CA GLN A 66 -5.42 8.69 2.22
C GLN A 66 -6.54 9.72 2.06
N ARG A 67 -7.08 9.89 0.85
CA ARG A 67 -8.22 10.79 0.60
C ARG A 67 -9.46 10.42 1.42
N ARG A 68 -9.76 9.13 1.54
CA ARG A 68 -10.90 8.64 2.35
C ARG A 68 -10.72 8.96 3.83
N ALA A 69 -9.52 8.74 4.38
CA ALA A 69 -9.22 9.04 5.77
C ALA A 69 -9.29 10.55 6.06
N ASN A 70 -8.74 11.39 5.19
CA ASN A 70 -8.81 12.84 5.33
C ASN A 70 -10.26 13.37 5.26
N ARG A 71 -11.09 12.80 4.38
CA ARG A 71 -12.51 13.19 4.32
C ARG A 71 -13.26 12.87 5.62
N ARG A 72 -12.98 11.72 6.25
CA ARG A 72 -13.59 11.35 7.54
C ARG A 72 -13.20 12.34 8.65
N LYS A 73 -11.92 12.68 8.76
CA LYS A 73 -11.42 13.65 9.73
C LYS A 73 -12.05 15.05 9.62
N ASN A 74 -12.51 15.44 8.43
CA ASN A 74 -13.14 16.75 8.22
C ASN A 74 -14.67 16.71 8.40
N ALA A 75 -15.26 15.53 8.60
CA ALA A 75 -16.69 15.35 8.81
C ALA A 75 -17.05 15.15 10.30
N ASP A 76 -16.04 14.92 11.14
CA ASP A 76 -16.09 14.87 12.61
C ASP A 76 -15.64 16.23 13.19
#